data_AF-A0A520IB19-F1
#
_entry.id   AF-A0A520IB19-F1
#
_cell.length_a   1.000
_cell.length_b   1.000
_cell.length_c   1.000
_cell.angle_alpha   90.00
_cell.angle_beta   90.00
_cell.angle_gamma   90.00
#
_symmetry.space_group_name_H-M   'P 1'
#
loop_
_entity.id
_entity.type
_entity.pdbx_description
1 polymer ?
#
loop_
_entity_poly.entity_id
_entity_poly.type
_entity_poly.pdbx_seq_one_letter_code
_entity_poly.pdbx_strand_id
1 'polypeptide(L)'
;MNVRTVNDDPLTVGHWRERLTKLLPTKILLKDLSILLAKEDDFFADVTGYHRLSNIVNKRGSLTATARTVRLLEQFITEGKPFMKR
;
A
#
# COMPACT_ATOMS: atom_id res chain seq x y z
N MET A 1 -13.53 -15.68 27.98
CA MET A 1 -12.46 -15.84 26.98
C MET A 1 -12.04 -14.44 26.53
N ASN A 2 -10.90 -13.95 27.03
CA ASN A 2 -10.43 -12.61 26.73
C ASN A 2 -9.60 -12.68 25.44
N VAL A 3 -10.27 -12.58 24.29
CA VAL A 3 -9.58 -12.48 22.99
C VAL A 3 -8.95 -11.10 22.96
N ARG A 4 -7.71 -11.02 23.45
CA ARG A 4 -6.82 -9.90 23.12
C ARG A 4 -6.64 -9.98 21.61
N THR A 5 -7.35 -9.17 20.84
CA THR A 5 -6.92 -8.78 19.50
C THR A 5 -5.62 -8.02 19.69
N VAL A 6 -4.52 -8.76 19.80
CA VAL A 6 -3.18 -8.19 19.72
C VAL A 6 -3.13 -7.57 18.33
N ASN A 7 -2.99 -6.25 18.25
CA ASN A 7 -2.58 -5.62 17.00
C ASN A 7 -1.17 -6.15 16.72
N ASP A 8 -1.07 -7.29 16.03
CA ASP A 8 0.18 -7.99 15.74
C ASP A 8 1.11 -7.19 14.81
N ASP A 9 0.59 -6.12 14.19
CA ASP A 9 1.41 -5.20 13.40
C ASP A 9 1.93 -4.05 14.27
N PRO A 10 3.26 -3.83 14.33
CA PRO A 10 3.84 -2.64 14.92
C PRO A 10 3.23 -1.37 14.30
N LEU A 11 2.59 -0.54 15.12
CA LEU A 11 2.02 0.76 14.73
C LEU A 11 3.09 1.84 14.52
N THR A 12 4.26 1.47 14.01
CA THR A 12 5.36 2.40 13.77
C THR A 12 5.49 2.73 12.29
N VAL A 13 5.79 4.00 12.00
CA VAL A 13 6.01 4.47 10.63
C VAL A 13 7.16 3.70 9.96
N GLY A 14 8.18 3.31 10.72
CA GLY A 14 9.31 2.52 10.23
C GLY A 14 8.89 1.14 9.71
N HIS A 15 8.10 0.41 10.49
CA HIS A 15 7.62 -0.93 10.13
C HIS A 15 6.85 -0.91 8.80
N TRP A 16 5.86 -0.01 8.67
CA TRP A 16 5.04 0.07 7.46
C TRP A 16 5.83 0.52 6.24
N ARG A 17 6.81 1.43 6.40
CA ARG A 17 7.68 1.85 5.29
C ARG A 17 8.59 0.72 4.80
N GLU A 18 9.12 -0.08 5.71
CA GLU A 18 9.94 -1.22 5.35
C GLU A 18 9.13 -2.25 4.55
N ARG A 19 7.92 -2.59 5.02
CA ARG A 19 7.00 -3.48 4.28
C ARG A 19 6.63 -2.91 2.92
N LEU A 20 6.23 -1.63 2.86
CA LEU A 20 5.91 -0.96 1.61
C LEU A 20 7.04 -1.10 0.59
N THR A 21 8.29 -0.88 1.00
CA THR A 21 9.47 -0.97 0.12
C THR A 21 9.62 -2.38 -0.46
N LYS A 22 9.31 -3.43 0.30
CA LYS A 22 9.38 -4.83 -0.16
C LYS A 22 8.26 -5.20 -1.12
N LEU A 23 7.10 -4.56 -0.97
CA LEU A 23 5.88 -4.85 -1.76
C LEU A 23 5.76 -3.99 -3.01
N LEU A 24 6.49 -2.86 -3.07
CA LEU A 24 6.44 -1.96 -4.21
C LEU A 24 6.91 -2.69 -5.48
N PRO A 25 6.09 -2.74 -6.53
CA PRO A 25 6.48 -3.34 -7.79
C PRO A 25 7.55 -2.51 -8.49
N THR A 26 8.63 -3.16 -8.91
CA THR A 26 9.78 -2.51 -9.56
C THR A 26 9.60 -2.28 -11.05
N LYS A 27 8.69 -3.03 -11.70
CA LYS A 27 8.48 -3.02 -13.15
C LYS A 27 7.34 -2.10 -13.62
N ILE A 28 6.50 -1.60 -12.71
CA ILE A 28 5.35 -0.75 -13.07
C ILE A 28 5.61 0.69 -12.63
N LEU A 29 5.05 1.65 -13.37
CA LEU A 29 5.11 3.05 -12.99
C LEU A 29 4.14 3.31 -11.82
N LEU A 30 4.50 4.25 -10.94
CA LEU A 30 3.62 4.64 -9.82
C LEU A 30 2.25 5.15 -10.30
N LYS A 31 2.18 5.76 -11.49
CA LYS A 31 0.92 6.19 -12.10
C LYS A 31 0.01 5.00 -12.42
N ASP A 32 0.57 3.95 -12.99
CA ASP A 32 -0.19 2.74 -13.32
C ASP A 32 -0.59 1.99 -12.04
N LEU A 33 0.31 1.97 -11.05
CA LEU A 33 0.00 1.43 -9.73
C LEU A 33 -1.18 2.18 -9.09
N SER A 34 -1.18 3.52 -9.09
CA SER A 34 -2.30 4.27 -8.52
C SER A 34 -3.62 3.97 -9.21
N ILE A 35 -3.62 3.81 -10.54
CA ILE A 35 -4.82 3.43 -11.30
C ILE A 35 -5.32 2.03 -10.89
N LEU A 36 -4.40 1.08 -10.66
CA LEU A 36 -4.78 -0.25 -10.20
C LEU A 36 -5.34 -0.25 -8.77
N LEU A 37 -4.71 0.50 -7.86
CA LEU A 37 -5.19 0.64 -6.49
C LEU A 37 -6.56 1.33 -6.45
N ALA A 38 -6.80 2.31 -7.34
CA ALA A 38 -8.08 3.03 -7.45
C ALA A 38 -9.26 2.13 -7.80
N LYS A 39 -9.03 0.96 -8.42
CA LYS A 39 -10.10 0.01 -8.74
C LYS A 39 -10.72 -0.65 -7.50
N GLU A 40 -9.96 -0.65 -6.40
CA GLU A 40 -10.30 -1.36 -5.17
C GLU A 40 -10.46 -0.40 -4.00
N ASP A 41 -9.89 0.80 -4.13
CA ASP A 41 -9.90 1.82 -3.09
C ASP A 41 -9.86 3.24 -3.68
N ASP A 42 -11.00 3.96 -3.56
CA ASP A 42 -11.19 5.34 -4.00
C ASP A 42 -10.18 6.34 -3.38
N PHE A 43 -9.48 5.97 -2.32
CA PHE A 43 -8.37 6.76 -1.79
C PHE A 43 -7.28 7.02 -2.84
N PHE A 44 -7.15 6.14 -3.83
CA PHE A 44 -6.20 6.28 -4.93
C PHE A 44 -6.83 6.75 -6.25
N ALA A 45 -8.09 7.21 -6.24
CA ALA A 45 -8.76 7.72 -7.42
C ALA A 45 -8.13 9.03 -7.95
N ASP A 46 -8.24 9.20 -9.27
CA ASP A 46 -7.85 10.40 -10.02
C ASP A 46 -6.38 10.81 -9.86
N VAL A 47 -6.07 12.03 -10.31
CA VAL A 47 -4.75 12.67 -10.20
C VAL A 47 -4.32 12.77 -8.73
N THR A 48 -5.27 13.00 -7.82
CA THR A 48 -4.99 13.09 -6.38
C THR A 48 -4.46 11.77 -5.81
N GLY A 49 -4.98 10.64 -6.28
CA GLY A 49 -4.51 9.32 -5.88
C GLY A 49 -3.05 9.04 -6.22
N TYR A 50 -2.63 9.45 -7.43
CA TYR A 50 -1.22 9.42 -7.82
C TYR A 50 -0.34 10.24 -6.88
N HIS A 51 -0.73 11.49 -6.57
CA HIS A 51 0.03 12.33 -5.65
C HIS A 51 0.11 11.73 -4.24
N ARG A 52 -0.98 11.15 -3.75
CA ARG A 52 -1.01 10.44 -2.46
C ARG A 52 -0.03 9.27 -2.45
N LEU A 53 -0.09 8.40 -3.47
CA LEU A 53 0.82 7.27 -3.59
C LEU A 53 2.28 7.73 -3.69
N SER A 54 2.57 8.74 -4.51
CA SER A 54 3.91 9.33 -4.62
C SER A 54 4.41 9.86 -3.28
N ASN A 55 3.58 10.56 -2.50
CA ASN A 55 3.95 11.03 -1.17
C ASN A 55 4.23 9.87 -0.21
N ILE A 56 3.42 8.80 -0.26
CA ILE A 56 3.60 7.62 0.59
C ILE A 56 4.93 6.93 0.27
N VAL A 57 5.22 6.68 -1.01
CA VAL A 57 6.48 6.07 -1.47
C VAL A 57 7.69 6.94 -1.11
N ASN A 58 7.55 8.26 -1.22
CA ASN A 58 8.60 9.22 -0.86
C ASN A 58 8.69 9.52 0.64
N LYS A 59 8.14 8.65 1.50
CA LYS A 59 8.20 8.77 2.98
C LYS A 59 7.57 10.06 3.53
N ARG A 60 6.66 10.68 2.78
CA ARG A 60 5.85 11.86 3.17
C ARG A 60 4.39 11.52 3.49
N GLY A 61 3.99 10.26 3.33
CA GLY A 61 2.69 9.77 3.75
C GLY A 61 2.55 9.63 5.26
N SER A 62 1.32 9.76 5.76
CA SER A 62 0.99 9.45 7.16
C SER A 62 1.13 7.96 7.44
N LEU A 63 1.19 7.59 8.73
CA LEU A 63 1.16 6.19 9.17
C LEU A 63 -0.05 5.45 8.60
N THR A 64 -1.24 6.05 8.71
CA THR A 64 -2.50 5.48 8.26
C THR A 64 -2.54 5.27 6.75
N ALA A 65 -2.07 6.25 5.98
CA ALA A 65 -2.00 6.13 4.52
C ALA A 65 -0.99 5.04 4.09
N THR A 66 0.16 4.97 4.76
CA THR A 66 1.19 3.95 4.48
C THR A 66 0.66 2.54 4.78
N ALA A 67 0.03 2.36 5.95
CA ALA A 67 -0.55 1.07 6.33
C ALA A 67 -1.68 0.64 5.37
N ARG A 68 -2.53 1.59 4.95
CA ARG A 68 -3.59 1.35 3.94
C ARG A 68 -3.00 0.86 2.62
N THR A 69 -1.96 1.52 2.11
CA THR A 69 -1.28 1.11 0.88
C THR A 69 -0.67 -0.28 1.01
N VAL A 70 0.01 -0.57 2.13
CA VAL A 70 0.62 -1.89 2.36
C VAL A 70 -0.43 -2.99 2.34
N ARG A 71 -1.53 -2.84 3.08
CA ARG A 71 -2.61 -3.83 3.13
C ARG A 71 -3.21 -4.10 1.75
N LEU A 72 -3.42 -3.03 0.97
CA LEU A 72 -3.99 -3.16 -0.37
C LEU A 72 -3.02 -3.87 -1.33
N LEU A 73 -1.73 -3.59 -1.24
CA LEU A 73 -0.71 -4.30 -2.00
C LEU A 73 -0.63 -5.78 -1.60
N GLU A 74 -0.70 -6.08 -0.31
CA GLU A 74 -0.71 -7.47 0.18
C GLU A 74 -1.93 -8.24 -0.32
N GLN A 75 -3.11 -7.64 -0.25
CA GLN A 75 -4.33 -8.21 -0.81
C GLN A 75 -4.13 -8.56 -2.30
N PHE A 76 -3.58 -7.63 -3.07
CA PHE A 76 -3.37 -7.86 -4.50
C PHE A 76 -2.38 -9.00 -4.78
N ILE A 77 -1.37 -9.17 -3.94
CA ILE A 77 -0.40 -10.26 -4.03
C ILE A 77 -1.08 -11.59 -3.72
N THR A 78 -1.89 -11.64 -2.65
CA THR A 78 -2.67 -12.82 -2.27
C THR A 78 -3.66 -13.22 -3.36
N GLU A 79 -4.27 -12.25 -4.04
CA GLU A 79 -5.21 -12.47 -5.16
C GLU A 79 -4.51 -12.78 -6.50
N GLY A 80 -3.17 -12.77 -6.55
CA GLY A 80 -2.42 -13.05 -7.78
C GLY A 80 -2.61 -12.00 -8.88
N LYS A 81 -2.90 -10.75 -8.51
CA LYS A 81 -3.15 -9.66 -9.47
C LYS A 81 -1.91 -9.34 -10.33
N PRO A 82 -2.10 -8.89 -11.59
CA PRO A 82 -1.13 -9.07 -12.67
C PRO A 82 0.16 -8.24 -12.60
N PHE A 83 0.30 -7.26 -11.71
CA PHE A 83 1.52 -6.43 -11.65
C PHE A 83 2.74 -7.15 -11.05
N MET A 84 2.57 -8.39 -10.57
CA MET A 84 3.65 -9.28 -10.11
C MET A 84 4.04 -10.39 -11.10
N LYS A 85 3.45 -10.45 -12.31
CA LYS A 85 3.93 -11.43 -13.31
C LYS A 85 5.37 -11.07 -13.71
N ARG A 86 6.32 -11.91 -13.25
CA ARG A 86 7.73 -11.83 -13.59
C ARG A 86 7.97 -12.02 -15.08
#